data_AF-A0A9E2EKY1-F1
#
_entry.id   AF-A0A9E2EKY1-F1
#
_cell.length_a   1.000
_cell.length_b   1.000
_cell.length_c   1.000
_cell.angle_alpha   90.00
_cell.angle_beta   90.00
_cell.angle_gamma   90.00
#
_symmetry.space_group_name_H-M   'P 1'
#
loop_
_entity.id
_entity.type
_entity.pdbx_description
1 polymer ?
#
loop_
_entity_poly.entity_id
_entity_poly.type
_entity_poly.pdbx_seq_one_letter_code
_entity_poly.pdbx_strand_id
1 'polypeptide(L)'
;SEGDGLTFSASGLPAGAVMDSTGLVTGTLVGPAGTYTPVVTVSDGTTEVSTSFSWVVSEPAPPQAPPEFAATADWIDTAGNVFPTLLADLGGVISETAALDIRFTATDPDGGAVTFSASGLPVGLTMDVDGRLSGAAAPGTARGEPYQATITAASSAGATDVAIEWQVAFGPGATCEAIAVDFTYANAVAYWLREDQPVGLDVDGNGLPCVAAFVGLDRLAEIDGFYGPADFAAGLTCTDLADQSYDTVVAYWLRRGQPTNLDEGFGLPCDVSREGDAAAFYLFEGSG
;
A
#
# COMPACT_ATOMS: atom_id res chain seq x y z
N SER A 1 66.08 -32.87 18.61
CA SER A 1 64.82 -32.28 19.11
C SER A 1 64.46 -33.04 20.37
N GLU A 2 64.96 -32.58 21.52
CA GLU A 2 64.52 -33.05 22.83
C GLU A 2 63.06 -32.59 22.96
N GLY A 3 62.14 -33.47 23.34
CA GLY A 3 60.70 -33.19 23.41
C GLY A 3 60.30 -32.29 24.58
N ASP A 4 61.05 -31.22 24.82
CA ASP A 4 60.81 -30.29 25.91
C ASP A 4 59.52 -29.51 25.66
N GLY A 5 58.64 -29.50 26.68
CA GLY A 5 57.36 -28.82 26.61
C GLY A 5 57.56 -27.32 26.51
N LEU A 6 57.15 -26.72 25.38
CA LEU A 6 57.19 -25.27 25.21
C LEU A 6 56.11 -24.61 26.08
N THR A 7 56.51 -23.57 26.80
CA THR A 7 55.58 -22.72 27.55
C THR A 7 55.46 -21.38 26.85
N PHE A 8 54.23 -20.98 26.55
CA PHE A 8 53.91 -19.69 25.92
C PHE A 8 53.36 -18.71 26.95
N SER A 9 53.77 -17.46 26.86
CA SER A 9 53.20 -16.36 27.64
C SER A 9 53.16 -15.08 26.80
N ALA A 10 52.26 -14.17 27.15
CA ALA A 10 52.16 -12.88 26.50
C ALA A 10 51.96 -11.76 27.52
N SER A 11 52.54 -10.59 27.24
CA SER A 11 52.34 -9.36 27.99
C SER A 11 51.97 -8.21 27.05
N GLY A 12 51.31 -7.18 27.56
CA GLY A 12 50.87 -6.04 26.74
C GLY A 12 49.73 -6.35 25.76
N LEU A 13 49.02 -7.47 25.94
CA LEU A 13 47.78 -7.76 25.20
C LEU A 13 46.71 -6.70 25.51
N PRO A 14 45.83 -6.38 24.54
CA PRO A 14 44.67 -5.54 24.81
C PRO A 14 43.79 -6.13 25.92
N ALA A 15 43.16 -5.26 26.72
CA ALA A 15 42.33 -5.70 27.84
C ALA A 15 41.20 -6.65 27.37
N GLY A 16 41.08 -7.80 28.01
CA GLY A 16 40.12 -8.85 27.66
C GLY A 16 40.68 -9.97 26.78
N ALA A 17 41.86 -9.80 26.18
CA ALA A 17 42.59 -10.88 25.52
C ALA A 17 43.48 -11.65 26.51
N VAL A 18 43.51 -12.98 26.39
CA VAL A 18 44.31 -13.90 27.20
C VAL A 18 44.96 -14.94 26.29
N MET A 19 46.22 -15.28 26.55
CA MET A 19 46.93 -16.36 25.88
C MET A 19 46.91 -17.63 26.75
N ASP A 20 46.57 -18.78 26.17
CA ASP A 20 46.69 -20.08 26.82
C ASP A 20 48.08 -20.71 26.67
N SER A 21 48.31 -21.87 27.31
CA SER A 21 49.59 -22.56 27.29
C SER A 21 49.97 -23.16 25.92
N THR A 22 49.07 -23.15 24.94
CA THR A 22 49.34 -23.56 23.55
C THR A 22 49.71 -22.38 22.65
N GLY A 23 49.67 -21.16 23.18
CA GLY A 23 49.91 -19.93 22.43
C GLY A 23 48.67 -19.36 21.74
N LEU A 24 47.48 -19.93 21.97
CA LEU A 24 46.24 -19.41 21.43
C LEU A 24 45.79 -18.20 22.24
N VAL A 25 45.61 -17.06 21.56
CA VAL A 25 45.03 -15.85 22.15
C VAL A 25 43.52 -15.83 21.92
N THR A 26 42.74 -15.74 22.99
CA THR A 26 41.27 -15.67 22.95
C THR A 26 40.75 -14.54 23.84
N GLY A 27 39.46 -14.23 23.74
CA GLY A 27 38.77 -13.30 24.62
C GLY A 27 37.99 -12.21 23.88
N THR A 28 37.24 -11.43 24.65
CA THR A 28 36.47 -10.28 24.17
C THR A 28 37.17 -9.02 24.63
N LEU A 29 37.56 -8.16 23.71
CA LEU A 29 38.24 -6.92 24.04
C LEU A 29 37.30 -5.94 24.75
N VAL A 30 37.75 -5.34 25.84
CA VAL A 30 36.97 -4.42 26.69
C VAL A 30 37.68 -3.08 26.93
N GLY A 31 38.75 -2.80 26.16
CA GLY A 31 39.54 -1.58 26.23
C GLY A 31 39.29 -0.63 25.05
N PRO A 32 39.81 0.61 25.12
CA PRO A 32 39.64 1.58 24.03
C PRO A 32 40.32 1.12 22.75
N ALA A 33 39.85 1.63 21.62
CA ALA A 33 40.60 1.56 20.37
C ALA A 33 42.02 2.13 20.52
N GLY A 34 42.98 1.52 19.83
CA GLY A 34 44.37 1.93 19.92
C GLY A 34 45.33 0.94 19.29
N THR A 35 46.60 1.35 19.20
CA THR A 35 47.68 0.45 18.81
C THR A 35 48.36 -0.08 20.06
N TYR A 36 48.40 -1.40 20.18
CA TYR A 36 49.06 -2.14 21.23
C TYR A 36 50.30 -2.82 20.65
N THR A 37 51.31 -3.05 21.49
CA THR A 37 52.53 -3.77 21.08
C THR A 37 52.73 -4.97 22.00
N PRO A 38 51.93 -6.05 21.87
CA PRO A 38 52.09 -7.22 22.71
C PRO A 38 53.46 -7.86 22.49
N VAL A 39 54.00 -8.41 23.58
CA VAL A 39 55.24 -9.19 23.57
C VAL A 39 54.86 -10.63 23.89
N VAL A 40 55.15 -11.54 22.98
CA VAL A 40 54.96 -12.99 23.16
C VAL A 40 56.32 -13.61 23.46
N THR A 41 56.38 -14.42 24.51
CA THR A 41 57.57 -15.13 24.96
C THR A 41 57.31 -16.63 24.89
N VAL A 42 58.24 -17.38 24.31
CA VAL A 42 58.27 -18.84 24.34
C VAL A 42 59.50 -19.31 25.12
N SER A 43 59.31 -20.31 25.98
CA SER A 43 60.35 -20.91 26.82
C SER A 43 60.39 -22.41 26.65
N ASP A 44 61.59 -23.00 26.58
CA ASP A 44 61.80 -24.46 26.72
C ASP A 44 62.15 -24.89 28.16
N GLY A 45 62.05 -23.96 29.12
CA GLY A 45 62.44 -24.17 30.52
C GLY A 45 63.91 -23.88 30.82
N THR A 46 64.73 -23.66 29.79
CA THR A 46 66.15 -23.27 29.92
C THR A 46 66.47 -21.95 29.23
N THR A 47 65.83 -21.69 28.08
CA THR A 47 66.01 -20.50 27.26
C THR A 47 64.66 -19.87 26.94
N GLU A 48 64.65 -18.55 26.84
CA GLU A 48 63.47 -17.78 26.44
C GLU A 48 63.77 -16.93 25.21
N VAL A 49 62.81 -16.88 24.28
CA VAL A 49 62.84 -16.00 23.12
C VAL A 49 61.53 -15.23 23.08
N SER A 50 61.61 -13.93 22.82
CA SER A 50 60.43 -13.07 22.69
C SER A 50 60.39 -12.34 21.35
N THR A 51 59.17 -12.01 20.94
CA THR A 51 58.92 -11.17 19.77
C THR A 51 57.76 -10.24 20.07
N SER A 52 57.71 -9.11 19.37
CA SER A 52 56.60 -8.16 19.46
C SER A 52 56.02 -7.87 18.10
N PHE A 53 54.74 -7.51 18.09
CA PHE A 53 54.03 -7.11 16.88
C PHE A 53 53.07 -5.96 17.20
N SER A 54 52.70 -5.21 16.16
CA SER A 54 51.69 -4.15 16.29
C SER A 54 50.30 -4.76 16.17
N TRP A 55 49.46 -4.52 17.17
CA TRP A 55 48.04 -4.89 17.15
C TRP A 55 47.18 -3.63 17.21
N VAL A 56 46.50 -3.33 16.11
CA VAL A 56 45.51 -2.26 16.07
C VAL A 56 44.14 -2.80 16.51
N VAL A 57 43.63 -2.28 17.62
CA VAL A 57 42.25 -2.48 18.07
C VAL A 57 41.43 -1.29 17.57
N SER A 58 40.40 -1.55 16.77
CA SER A 58 39.44 -0.54 16.34
C SER A 58 38.24 -0.49 17.27
N GLU A 59 37.62 0.68 17.38
CA GLU A 59 36.30 0.81 17.99
C GLU A 59 35.28 0.08 17.11
N PRO A 60 34.23 -0.55 17.68
CA PRO A 60 33.11 -1.02 16.88
C PRO A 60 32.52 0.13 16.07
N ALA A 61 32.06 -0.14 14.85
CA ALA A 61 31.28 0.85 14.12
C ALA A 61 30.03 1.22 14.95
N PRO A 62 29.59 2.50 14.92
CA PRO A 62 28.33 2.88 15.54
C PRO A 62 27.18 2.01 15.01
N PRO A 63 26.19 1.65 15.84
CA PRO A 63 24.97 1.02 15.35
C PRO A 63 24.38 1.87 14.22
N GLN A 64 24.06 1.23 13.11
CA GLN A 64 23.45 1.91 11.96
C GLN A 64 21.92 1.88 12.11
N ALA A 65 21.27 2.95 11.70
CA ALA A 65 19.82 3.11 11.66
C ALA A 65 19.27 2.84 10.24
N PRO A 66 18.07 2.27 10.12
CA PRO A 66 17.44 2.10 8.81
C PRO A 66 17.05 3.45 8.19
N PRO A 67 16.74 3.50 6.88
CA PRO A 67 16.25 4.72 6.23
C PRO A 67 14.96 5.26 6.84
N GLU A 68 14.79 6.58 6.82
CA GLU A 68 13.59 7.27 7.26
C GLU A 68 12.88 7.92 6.07
N PHE A 69 11.58 7.67 5.92
CA PHE A 69 10.76 8.34 4.90
C PHE A 69 10.61 9.83 5.22
N ALA A 70 10.56 10.65 4.16
CA ALA A 70 10.06 12.01 4.26
C ALA A 70 8.58 12.00 4.68
N ALA A 71 8.12 13.05 5.36
CA ALA A 71 6.72 13.13 5.81
C ALA A 71 5.71 13.19 4.64
N THR A 72 6.16 13.62 3.45
CA THR A 72 5.34 13.75 2.25
C THR A 72 5.88 12.90 1.11
N ALA A 73 4.99 12.51 0.21
CA ALA A 73 5.32 12.05 -1.13
C ALA A 73 4.76 13.05 -2.15
N ASP A 74 5.39 13.11 -3.32
CA ASP A 74 5.08 14.10 -4.34
C ASP A 74 4.22 13.46 -5.44
N TRP A 75 2.97 13.90 -5.58
CA TRP A 75 2.15 13.59 -6.75
C TRP A 75 2.59 14.44 -7.94
N ILE A 76 2.71 13.82 -9.10
CA ILE A 76 3.13 14.49 -10.33
C ILE A 76 2.02 14.35 -11.36
N ASP A 77 1.44 15.48 -11.77
CA ASP A 77 0.42 15.45 -12.82
C ASP A 77 1.03 15.24 -14.22
N THR A 78 0.18 15.08 -15.23
CA THR A 78 0.64 14.89 -16.62
C THR A 78 1.38 16.10 -17.19
N ALA A 79 1.22 17.29 -16.61
CA ALA A 79 1.95 18.49 -16.98
C ALA A 79 3.32 18.60 -16.27
N GLY A 80 3.61 17.69 -15.32
CA GLY A 80 4.84 17.68 -14.52
C GLY A 80 4.79 18.60 -13.30
N ASN A 81 3.62 19.10 -12.92
CA ASN A 81 3.47 19.87 -11.69
C ASN A 81 3.55 18.92 -10.49
N VAL A 82 4.20 19.38 -9.42
CA VAL A 82 4.45 18.61 -8.20
C VAL A 82 3.53 19.08 -7.08
N PHE A 83 2.83 18.13 -6.46
CA PHE A 83 1.91 18.34 -5.36
C PHE A 83 2.32 17.47 -4.17
N PRO A 84 2.93 18.06 -3.11
CA PRO A 84 3.32 17.30 -1.93
C PRO A 84 2.07 16.91 -1.12
N THR A 85 1.95 15.62 -0.82
CA THR A 85 0.86 15.04 -0.03
C THR A 85 1.46 14.34 1.19
N LEU A 86 0.85 14.55 2.36
CA LEU A 86 1.27 13.84 3.58
C LEU A 86 1.15 12.33 3.36
N LEU A 87 2.15 11.55 3.78
CA LEU A 87 2.11 10.09 3.61
C LEU A 87 0.86 9.45 4.23
N ALA A 88 0.39 9.99 5.36
CA ALA A 88 -0.82 9.53 6.03
C ALA A 88 -2.10 9.75 5.20
N ASP A 89 -2.07 10.67 4.24
CA ASP A 89 -3.20 11.06 3.40
C ASP A 89 -3.07 10.54 1.96
N LEU A 90 -2.05 9.71 1.68
CA LEU A 90 -1.76 9.21 0.33
C LEU A 90 -2.72 8.10 -0.14
N GLY A 91 -3.46 7.50 0.80
CA GLY A 91 -4.53 6.54 0.51
C GLY A 91 -5.74 7.21 -0.15
N GLY A 92 -6.63 6.41 -0.71
CA GLY A 92 -7.83 6.92 -1.38
C GLY A 92 -8.26 6.09 -2.59
N VAL A 93 -9.14 6.67 -3.41
CA VAL A 93 -9.64 6.03 -4.63
C VAL A 93 -8.77 6.45 -5.80
N ILE A 94 -8.20 5.48 -6.51
CA ILE A 94 -7.58 5.69 -7.83
C ILE A 94 -8.48 5.11 -8.92
N SER A 95 -8.37 5.59 -10.15
CA SER A 95 -9.13 5.05 -11.28
C SER A 95 -8.27 4.11 -12.12
N GLU A 96 -8.84 3.02 -12.62
CA GLU A 96 -8.18 2.21 -13.64
C GLU A 96 -7.87 3.05 -14.88
N THR A 97 -6.80 2.69 -15.58
CA THR A 97 -6.31 3.36 -16.80
C THR A 97 -5.86 4.81 -16.62
N ALA A 98 -6.20 5.47 -15.50
CA ALA A 98 -5.64 6.75 -15.12
C ALA A 98 -4.17 6.58 -14.74
N ALA A 99 -3.33 7.41 -15.35
CA ALA A 99 -1.91 7.41 -15.05
C ALA A 99 -1.67 7.96 -13.64
N LEU A 100 -0.86 7.24 -12.88
CA LEU A 100 -0.36 7.59 -11.58
C LEU A 100 1.15 7.85 -11.67
N ASP A 101 1.60 8.90 -11.01
CA ASP A 101 3.02 9.22 -10.86
C ASP A 101 3.24 9.85 -9.47
N ILE A 102 3.85 9.08 -8.57
CA ILE A 102 4.15 9.49 -7.21
C ILE A 102 5.65 9.28 -6.96
N ARG A 103 6.33 10.29 -6.41
CA ARG A 103 7.71 10.18 -5.98
C ARG A 103 7.81 10.13 -4.46
N PHE A 104 8.30 9.00 -3.95
CA PHE A 104 8.66 8.83 -2.55
C PHE A 104 10.10 9.31 -2.31
N THR A 105 10.35 9.82 -1.11
CA THR A 105 11.69 10.21 -0.67
C THR A 105 11.96 9.62 0.71
N ALA A 106 13.19 9.17 0.93
CA ALA A 106 13.68 8.68 2.20
C ALA A 106 15.17 8.97 2.30
N THR A 107 15.67 9.18 3.51
CA THR A 107 17.09 9.43 3.78
C THR A 107 17.59 8.44 4.81
N ASP A 108 18.79 7.92 4.59
CA ASP A 108 19.50 7.12 5.56
C ASP A 108 20.28 8.05 6.52
N PRO A 109 20.01 8.03 7.84
CA PRO A 109 20.67 8.91 8.81
C PRO A 109 22.19 8.73 8.88
N ASP A 110 22.71 7.57 8.51
CA ASP A 110 24.13 7.26 8.46
C ASP A 110 24.76 7.57 7.09
N GLY A 111 23.98 8.12 6.14
CA GLY A 111 24.42 8.50 4.80
C GLY A 111 24.51 7.32 3.81
N GLY A 112 23.89 6.18 4.15
CA GLY A 112 23.77 5.03 3.26
C GLY A 112 22.96 5.33 1.98
N ALA A 113 23.22 4.55 0.92
CA ALA A 113 22.38 4.59 -0.27
C ALA A 113 21.02 3.92 0.02
N VAL A 114 19.93 4.61 -0.34
CA VAL A 114 18.56 4.13 -0.17
C VAL A 114 18.03 3.57 -1.49
N THR A 115 17.39 2.42 -1.43
CA THR A 115 16.66 1.80 -2.55
C THR A 115 15.21 1.57 -2.17
N PHE A 116 14.32 1.72 -3.15
CA PHE A 116 12.89 1.53 -2.95
C PHE A 116 12.38 0.26 -3.59
N SER A 117 11.32 -0.30 -3.00
CA SER A 117 10.54 -1.38 -3.57
C SER A 117 9.09 -1.31 -3.09
N ALA A 118 8.19 -1.98 -3.79
CA ALA A 118 6.78 -2.03 -3.42
C ALA A 118 6.22 -3.45 -3.56
N SER A 119 5.26 -3.77 -2.71
CA SER A 119 4.46 -4.99 -2.78
C SER A 119 2.98 -4.67 -2.57
N GLY A 120 2.08 -5.56 -2.99
CA GLY A 120 0.63 -5.35 -2.86
C GLY A 120 0.05 -4.24 -3.77
N LEU A 121 0.82 -3.77 -4.75
CA LEU A 121 0.35 -2.77 -5.71
C LEU A 121 -0.80 -3.31 -6.59
N PRO A 122 -1.80 -2.49 -6.92
CA PRO A 122 -2.71 -2.72 -8.03
C PRO A 122 -1.96 -3.13 -9.31
N VAL A 123 -2.46 -4.14 -10.02
CA VAL A 123 -1.84 -4.61 -11.27
C VAL A 123 -1.71 -3.44 -12.25
N GLY A 124 -0.52 -3.28 -12.85
CA GLY A 124 -0.24 -2.19 -13.78
C GLY A 124 0.47 -0.98 -13.15
N LEU A 125 0.50 -0.89 -11.82
CA LEU A 125 1.39 0.00 -11.09
C LEU A 125 2.74 -0.67 -10.82
N THR A 126 3.81 0.12 -10.87
CA THR A 126 5.18 -0.33 -10.62
C THR A 126 5.94 0.68 -9.80
N MET A 127 6.94 0.23 -9.05
CA MET A 127 7.89 1.11 -8.36
C MET A 127 9.30 0.86 -8.89
N ASP A 128 10.02 1.93 -9.22
CA ASP A 128 11.44 1.86 -9.51
C ASP A 128 12.30 1.98 -8.23
N VAL A 129 13.59 1.66 -8.38
CA VAL A 129 14.54 1.64 -7.25
C VAL A 129 14.84 3.04 -6.69
N ASP A 130 14.51 4.10 -7.44
CA ASP A 130 14.71 5.50 -7.09
C ASP A 130 13.47 6.12 -6.40
N GLY A 131 12.46 5.31 -6.10
CA GLY A 131 11.27 5.70 -5.34
C GLY A 131 10.14 6.28 -6.18
N ARG A 132 10.17 6.16 -7.51
CA ARG A 132 9.05 6.58 -8.35
C ARG A 132 8.07 5.42 -8.53
N LEU A 133 6.87 5.60 -8.01
CA LEU A 133 5.72 4.76 -8.29
C LEU A 133 5.00 5.31 -9.51
N SER A 134 4.87 4.50 -10.56
CA SER A 134 4.23 4.94 -11.80
C SER A 134 3.49 3.82 -12.53
N GLY A 135 2.60 4.21 -13.43
CA GLY A 135 1.81 3.31 -14.27
C GLY A 135 0.33 3.68 -14.23
N ALA A 136 -0.52 2.74 -14.61
CA ALA A 136 -1.96 2.87 -14.45
C ALA A 136 -2.51 1.53 -13.97
N ALA A 137 -3.49 1.54 -13.07
CA ALA A 137 -4.16 0.30 -12.67
C ALA A 137 -4.83 -0.32 -13.91
N ALA A 138 -4.58 -1.61 -14.15
CA ALA A 138 -5.08 -2.30 -15.33
C ALA A 138 -6.61 -2.45 -15.27
N PRO A 139 -7.32 -2.53 -16.41
CA PRO A 139 -8.75 -2.81 -16.42
C PRO A 139 -9.12 -4.09 -15.65
N GLY A 140 -10.14 -4.02 -14.79
CA GLY A 140 -10.60 -5.11 -13.94
C GLY A 140 -9.90 -5.23 -12.58
N THR A 141 -8.88 -4.40 -12.30
CA THR A 141 -8.20 -4.32 -11.00
C THR A 141 -9.12 -3.85 -9.88
N ALA A 142 -10.17 -3.07 -10.20
CA ALA A 142 -11.25 -2.67 -9.31
C ALA A 142 -11.90 -3.85 -8.57
N ARG A 143 -11.83 -5.07 -9.13
CA ARG A 143 -12.40 -6.27 -8.51
C ARG A 143 -11.60 -6.83 -7.33
N GLY A 144 -10.35 -6.40 -7.16
CA GLY A 144 -9.43 -6.94 -6.14
C GLY A 144 -9.28 -6.07 -4.90
N GLU A 145 -10.13 -5.07 -4.73
CA GLU A 145 -10.02 -4.06 -3.68
C GLU A 145 -10.52 -4.54 -2.29
N PRO A 146 -10.05 -3.93 -1.18
CA PRO A 146 -9.02 -2.89 -1.10
C PRO A 146 -7.61 -3.43 -1.32
N TYR A 147 -6.74 -2.62 -1.93
CA TYR A 147 -5.32 -2.92 -2.08
C TYR A 147 -4.54 -2.33 -0.91
N GLN A 148 -3.81 -3.19 -0.20
CA GLN A 148 -2.83 -2.79 0.82
C GLN A 148 -1.43 -2.84 0.22
N ALA A 149 -1.00 -1.70 -0.32
CA ALA A 149 0.35 -1.54 -0.84
C ALA A 149 1.33 -1.29 0.31
N THR A 150 2.48 -1.95 0.29
CA THR A 150 3.60 -1.65 1.20
C THR A 150 4.77 -1.13 0.38
N ILE A 151 5.20 0.10 0.70
CA ILE A 151 6.37 0.74 0.12
C ILE A 151 7.52 0.61 1.12
N THR A 152 8.64 0.07 0.65
CA THR A 152 9.82 -0.21 1.47
C THR A 152 10.99 0.64 1.01
N ALA A 153 11.63 1.36 1.94
CA ALA A 153 12.92 2.02 1.75
C ALA A 153 13.99 1.22 2.50
N ALA A 154 15.03 0.77 1.79
CA ALA A 154 16.07 -0.10 2.33
C ALA A 154 17.48 0.40 2.04
N SER A 155 18.38 0.16 3.00
CA SER A 155 19.84 0.36 2.88
C SER A 155 20.58 -0.86 3.45
N SER A 156 21.91 -0.78 3.52
CA SER A 156 22.71 -1.80 4.21
C SER A 156 22.45 -1.87 5.73
N ALA A 157 21.85 -0.82 6.30
CA ALA A 157 21.55 -0.74 7.73
C ALA A 157 20.21 -1.37 8.11
N GLY A 158 19.31 -1.57 7.14
CA GLY A 158 17.99 -2.15 7.36
C GLY A 158 16.94 -1.60 6.39
N ALA A 159 15.67 -1.77 6.73
CA ALA A 159 14.55 -1.30 5.93
C ALA A 159 13.46 -0.70 6.82
N THR A 160 12.73 0.24 6.25
CA THR A 160 11.54 0.86 6.83
C THR A 160 10.41 0.79 5.82
N ASP A 161 9.20 0.56 6.32
CA ASP A 161 8.00 0.38 5.50
C ASP A 161 6.98 1.48 5.76
N VAL A 162 6.22 1.84 4.72
CA VAL A 162 4.97 2.59 4.83
C VAL A 162 3.86 1.83 4.10
N ALA A 163 2.71 1.68 4.76
CA ALA A 163 1.54 1.04 4.17
C ALA A 163 0.59 2.12 3.61
N ILE A 164 0.01 1.83 2.46
CA ILE A 164 -0.97 2.68 1.77
C ILE A 164 -2.16 1.80 1.42
N GLU A 165 -3.36 2.28 1.74
CA GLU A 165 -4.60 1.63 1.36
C GLU A 165 -5.23 2.36 0.17
N TRP A 166 -5.43 1.63 -0.93
CA TRP A 166 -6.09 2.14 -2.12
C TRP A 166 -7.35 1.35 -2.45
N GLN A 167 -8.37 2.10 -2.84
CA GLN A 167 -9.53 1.59 -3.59
C GLN A 167 -9.31 1.87 -5.06
N VAL A 168 -9.84 1.02 -5.93
CA VAL A 168 -9.66 1.15 -7.38
C VAL A 168 -11.03 1.23 -8.03
N ALA A 169 -11.39 2.42 -8.52
CA ALA A 169 -12.59 2.61 -9.31
C ALA A 169 -12.36 2.14 -10.75
N PHE A 170 -13.38 1.56 -11.37
CA PHE A 170 -13.34 1.28 -12.81
C PHE A 170 -13.03 2.54 -13.62
N GLY A 171 -12.20 2.37 -14.64
CA GLY A 171 -11.88 3.43 -15.59
C GLY A 171 -12.99 3.68 -16.61
N PRO A 172 -12.84 4.70 -17.48
CA PRO A 172 -13.81 5.02 -18.52
C PRO A 172 -14.03 3.85 -19.49
N GLY A 173 -15.28 3.67 -19.93
CA GLY A 173 -15.64 2.66 -20.94
C GLY A 173 -15.81 1.24 -20.42
N ALA A 174 -15.98 1.04 -19.11
CA ALA A 174 -16.41 -0.23 -18.56
C ALA A 174 -17.79 -0.61 -19.14
N THR A 175 -18.05 -1.90 -19.36
CA THR A 175 -19.35 -2.39 -19.85
C THR A 175 -20.24 -2.82 -18.69
N CYS A 176 -21.55 -2.90 -18.94
CA CYS A 176 -22.49 -3.38 -17.92
C CYS A 176 -22.20 -4.81 -17.46
N GLU A 177 -21.72 -5.68 -18.34
CA GLU A 177 -21.27 -7.03 -17.97
C GLU A 177 -20.03 -6.99 -17.07
N ALA A 178 -19.11 -6.03 -17.29
CA ALA A 178 -17.93 -5.88 -16.47
C ALA A 178 -18.27 -5.33 -15.07
N ILE A 179 -19.27 -4.45 -14.98
CA ILE A 179 -19.72 -3.86 -13.72
C ILE A 179 -20.58 -4.86 -12.93
N ALA A 180 -21.53 -5.54 -13.57
CA ALA A 180 -22.55 -6.37 -12.90
C ALA A 180 -22.05 -7.69 -12.27
N VAL A 181 -20.81 -8.10 -12.52
CA VAL A 181 -20.30 -9.39 -12.02
C VAL A 181 -19.94 -9.36 -10.53
N ASP A 182 -19.41 -8.24 -10.03
CA ASP A 182 -18.84 -8.16 -8.67
C ASP A 182 -19.30 -6.92 -7.87
N PHE A 183 -20.14 -6.06 -8.45
CA PHE A 183 -20.61 -4.83 -7.82
C PHE A 183 -22.10 -4.92 -7.45
N THR A 184 -22.54 -4.05 -6.53
CA THR A 184 -23.97 -3.81 -6.30
C THR A 184 -24.54 -2.89 -7.38
N TYR A 185 -25.87 -2.89 -7.52
CA TYR A 185 -26.52 -2.00 -8.46
C TYR A 185 -26.26 -0.52 -8.12
N ALA A 186 -26.26 -0.17 -6.82
CA ALA A 186 -25.87 1.16 -6.35
C ALA A 186 -24.49 1.61 -6.88
N ASN A 187 -23.49 0.72 -6.88
CA ASN A 187 -22.17 1.08 -7.39
C ASN A 187 -22.14 1.25 -8.92
N ALA A 188 -22.99 0.53 -9.66
CA ALA A 188 -23.15 0.74 -11.10
C ALA A 188 -23.77 2.10 -11.41
N VAL A 189 -24.76 2.53 -10.62
CA VAL A 189 -25.34 3.88 -10.71
C VAL A 189 -24.27 4.94 -10.41
N ALA A 190 -23.47 4.75 -9.35
CA ALA A 190 -22.38 5.67 -9.00
C ALA A 190 -21.32 5.77 -10.12
N TYR A 191 -20.96 4.65 -10.75
CA TYR A 191 -20.08 4.64 -11.93
C TYR A 191 -20.71 5.44 -13.09
N TRP A 192 -21.97 5.15 -13.43
CA TRP A 192 -22.67 5.79 -14.55
C TRP A 192 -22.79 7.30 -14.37
N LEU A 193 -23.12 7.78 -13.18
CA LEU A 193 -23.18 9.21 -12.87
C LEU A 193 -21.80 9.89 -12.98
N ARG A 194 -20.74 9.23 -12.50
CA ARG A 194 -19.37 9.78 -12.56
C ARG A 194 -18.85 9.93 -13.99
N GLU A 195 -19.15 8.98 -14.86
CA GLU A 195 -18.68 8.97 -16.25
C GLU A 195 -19.58 9.78 -17.20
N ASP A 196 -20.38 10.72 -16.67
CA ASP A 196 -21.31 11.57 -17.41
C ASP A 196 -22.40 10.78 -18.17
N GLN A 197 -22.97 9.80 -17.47
CA GLN A 197 -24.13 9.00 -17.92
C GLN A 197 -23.96 8.41 -19.32
N PRO A 198 -22.91 7.61 -19.58
CA PRO A 198 -22.65 7.08 -20.91
C PRO A 198 -23.83 6.25 -21.41
N VAL A 199 -24.35 6.61 -22.58
CA VAL A 199 -25.51 5.94 -23.23
C VAL A 199 -25.29 4.44 -23.42
N GLY A 200 -24.03 4.00 -23.51
CA GLY A 200 -23.70 2.57 -23.60
C GLY A 200 -24.06 1.74 -22.36
N LEU A 201 -24.30 2.39 -21.20
CA LEU A 201 -24.71 1.72 -19.97
C LEU A 201 -26.22 1.78 -19.72
N ASP A 202 -26.91 2.78 -20.26
CA ASP A 202 -28.38 2.90 -20.26
C ASP A 202 -28.89 2.82 -21.71
N VAL A 203 -28.83 1.61 -22.27
CA VAL A 203 -29.13 1.37 -23.69
C VAL A 203 -30.60 1.61 -24.02
N ASP A 204 -31.50 1.39 -23.06
CA ASP A 204 -32.94 1.63 -23.21
C ASP A 204 -33.37 3.05 -22.83
N GLY A 205 -32.46 3.88 -22.32
CA GLY A 205 -32.65 5.31 -22.08
C GLY A 205 -33.69 5.60 -21.01
N ASN A 206 -33.82 4.70 -20.03
CA ASN A 206 -34.85 4.74 -19.01
C ASN A 206 -34.36 5.36 -17.69
N GLY A 207 -33.11 5.85 -17.65
CA GLY A 207 -32.46 6.44 -16.50
C GLY A 207 -31.83 5.41 -15.54
N LEU A 208 -31.82 4.13 -15.89
CA LEU A 208 -31.33 3.05 -15.05
C LEU A 208 -30.22 2.26 -15.75
N PRO A 209 -28.94 2.53 -15.42
CA PRO A 209 -27.83 1.89 -16.09
C PRO A 209 -27.72 0.40 -15.72
N CYS A 210 -27.36 -0.42 -16.70
CA CYS A 210 -26.96 -1.81 -16.52
C CYS A 210 -28.00 -2.76 -15.94
N VAL A 211 -29.27 -2.36 -15.83
CA VAL A 211 -30.36 -3.20 -15.29
C VAL A 211 -30.35 -4.59 -15.91
N ALA A 212 -30.26 -4.69 -17.23
CA ALA A 212 -30.25 -5.98 -17.95
C ALA A 212 -29.10 -6.92 -17.54
N ALA A 213 -27.93 -6.37 -17.19
CA ALA A 213 -26.77 -7.14 -16.75
C ALA A 213 -26.90 -7.59 -15.29
N PHE A 214 -27.51 -6.77 -14.43
CA PHE A 214 -27.78 -7.10 -13.02
C PHE A 214 -28.94 -8.06 -12.83
N VAL A 215 -29.94 -8.04 -13.71
CA VAL A 215 -31.12 -8.92 -13.64
C VAL A 215 -31.00 -10.21 -14.45
N GLY A 216 -29.99 -10.30 -15.34
CA GLY A 216 -29.69 -11.48 -16.16
C GLY A 216 -30.87 -12.00 -17.00
N LEU A 217 -30.86 -11.69 -18.30
CA LEU A 217 -31.49 -12.45 -19.40
C LEU A 217 -32.57 -13.48 -18.99
N ASP A 218 -33.84 -13.05 -18.97
CA ASP A 218 -35.04 -13.91 -18.93
C ASP A 218 -35.35 -14.69 -17.63
N ARG A 219 -35.15 -14.09 -16.45
CA ARG A 219 -35.71 -14.61 -15.18
C ARG A 219 -36.60 -13.63 -14.42
N LEU A 220 -37.79 -13.39 -14.97
CA LEU A 220 -38.90 -12.76 -14.23
C LEU A 220 -39.34 -13.52 -12.96
N ALA A 221 -38.82 -14.73 -12.71
CA ALA A 221 -39.17 -15.58 -11.56
C ALA A 221 -38.20 -15.45 -10.36
N GLU A 222 -37.04 -14.81 -10.51
CA GLU A 222 -36.08 -14.54 -9.41
C GLU A 222 -36.28 -13.12 -8.82
N ILE A 223 -37.37 -12.46 -9.22
CA ILE A 223 -37.80 -11.12 -8.83
C ILE A 223 -38.21 -11.01 -7.35
N ASP A 224 -38.62 -12.08 -6.69
CA ASP A 224 -39.02 -11.98 -5.27
C ASP A 224 -37.82 -11.91 -4.29
N GLY A 225 -36.60 -12.26 -4.74
CA GLY A 225 -35.39 -12.24 -3.91
C GLY A 225 -34.55 -10.96 -4.05
N PHE A 226 -34.50 -10.36 -5.24
CA PHE A 226 -33.70 -9.17 -5.53
C PHE A 226 -34.44 -7.85 -5.22
N TYR A 227 -35.77 -7.83 -5.24
CA TYR A 227 -36.56 -6.59 -5.14
C TYR A 227 -36.93 -6.16 -3.71
N GLY A 228 -36.29 -6.71 -2.68
CA GLY A 228 -36.69 -6.49 -1.29
C GLY A 228 -38.08 -7.07 -0.98
N PRO A 229 -38.55 -6.97 0.28
CA PRO A 229 -39.77 -7.63 0.71
C PRO A 229 -41.00 -7.17 -0.08
N ALA A 230 -41.88 -8.12 -0.41
CA ALA A 230 -43.11 -7.91 -1.18
C ALA A 230 -44.13 -6.97 -0.48
N ASP A 231 -43.86 -6.55 0.76
CA ASP A 231 -44.84 -6.02 1.70
C ASP A 231 -44.84 -4.48 1.84
N PHE A 232 -44.03 -3.75 1.08
CA PHE A 232 -44.09 -2.28 1.12
C PHE A 232 -45.45 -1.76 0.64
N ALA A 233 -46.07 -0.89 1.44
CA ALA A 233 -47.29 -0.18 1.09
C ALA A 233 -47.12 0.61 -0.22
N ALA A 234 -48.20 0.81 -0.98
CA ALA A 234 -48.14 1.66 -2.17
C ALA A 234 -48.11 3.14 -1.78
N GLY A 235 -47.49 3.98 -2.62
CA GLY A 235 -47.49 5.44 -2.45
C GLY A 235 -46.45 6.00 -1.48
N LEU A 236 -45.45 5.19 -1.09
CA LEU A 236 -44.32 5.67 -0.30
C LEU A 236 -43.56 6.77 -1.05
N THR A 237 -43.05 7.73 -0.28
CA THR A 237 -42.20 8.85 -0.69
C THR A 237 -40.73 8.58 -0.33
N CYS A 238 -39.82 9.43 -0.80
CA CYS A 238 -38.41 9.31 -0.46
C CYS A 238 -38.13 9.44 1.04
N THR A 239 -38.93 10.22 1.75
CA THR A 239 -38.87 10.31 3.22
C THR A 239 -39.29 9.01 3.89
N ASP A 240 -40.36 8.35 3.41
CA ASP A 240 -40.82 7.08 3.98
C ASP A 240 -39.81 5.95 3.77
N LEU A 241 -39.01 6.07 2.71
CA LEU A 241 -37.98 5.10 2.36
C LEU A 241 -36.62 5.44 2.94
N ALA A 242 -36.42 6.55 3.65
CA ALA A 242 -35.09 7.07 4.03
C ALA A 242 -34.19 6.04 4.74
N ASP A 243 -34.75 5.18 5.59
CA ASP A 243 -33.99 4.17 6.35
C ASP A 243 -33.65 2.89 5.56
N GLN A 244 -34.10 2.78 4.30
CA GLN A 244 -33.83 1.62 3.46
C GLN A 244 -32.48 1.75 2.73
N SER A 245 -31.89 0.64 2.30
CA SER A 245 -30.73 0.71 1.38
C SER A 245 -31.16 1.27 0.02
N TYR A 246 -30.24 1.92 -0.70
CA TYR A 246 -30.53 2.44 -2.04
C TYR A 246 -31.01 1.33 -3.00
N ASP A 247 -30.41 0.14 -2.92
CA ASP A 247 -30.85 -1.03 -3.67
C ASP A 247 -32.33 -1.38 -3.39
N THR A 248 -32.79 -1.25 -2.14
CA THR A 248 -34.19 -1.48 -1.75
C THR A 248 -35.13 -0.40 -2.30
N VAL A 249 -34.67 0.85 -2.36
CA VAL A 249 -35.43 1.98 -2.92
C VAL A 249 -35.61 1.82 -4.43
N VAL A 250 -34.52 1.50 -5.15
CA VAL A 250 -34.56 1.22 -6.59
C VAL A 250 -35.51 0.07 -6.88
N ALA A 251 -35.42 -1.01 -6.10
CA ALA A 251 -36.31 -2.16 -6.24
C ALA A 251 -37.79 -1.81 -6.05
N TYR A 252 -38.13 -1.05 -5.01
CA TYR A 252 -39.50 -0.57 -4.79
C TYR A 252 -39.99 0.28 -5.98
N TRP A 253 -39.15 1.22 -6.45
CA TRP A 253 -39.49 2.11 -7.55
C TRP A 253 -39.79 1.34 -8.83
N LEU A 254 -38.95 0.38 -9.20
CA LEU A 254 -39.15 -0.51 -10.34
C LEU A 254 -40.45 -1.33 -10.22
N ARG A 255 -40.71 -1.93 -9.05
CA ARG A 255 -41.90 -2.77 -8.81
C ARG A 255 -43.21 -1.99 -8.89
N ARG A 256 -43.17 -0.68 -8.60
CA ARG A 256 -44.34 0.22 -8.68
C ARG A 256 -44.50 0.88 -10.05
N GLY A 257 -43.70 0.49 -11.04
CA GLY A 257 -43.76 1.06 -12.39
C GLY A 257 -43.22 2.49 -12.41
N GLN A 258 -42.11 2.73 -11.69
CA GLN A 258 -41.37 3.98 -11.66
C GLN A 258 -42.25 5.20 -11.31
N PRO A 259 -42.88 5.20 -10.12
CA PRO A 259 -43.76 6.29 -9.74
C PRO A 259 -42.97 7.60 -9.62
N THR A 260 -43.50 8.66 -10.22
CA THR A 260 -42.83 9.98 -10.31
C THR A 260 -42.69 10.68 -8.97
N ASN A 261 -43.42 10.25 -7.93
CA ASN A 261 -43.30 10.83 -6.59
C ASN A 261 -42.03 10.38 -5.84
N LEU A 262 -41.23 9.51 -6.45
CA LEU A 262 -39.90 9.13 -5.98
C LEU A 262 -38.77 9.68 -6.86
N ASP A 263 -39.06 10.22 -8.04
CA ASP A 263 -38.05 10.81 -8.92
C ASP A 263 -37.96 12.31 -8.60
N GLU A 264 -36.84 12.76 -8.04
CA GLU A 264 -36.66 14.13 -7.59
C GLU A 264 -35.91 15.01 -8.61
N GLY A 265 -35.71 14.50 -9.84
CA GLY A 265 -35.40 15.33 -11.00
C GLY A 265 -34.37 14.75 -11.98
N PHE A 266 -33.66 13.68 -11.60
CA PHE A 266 -32.60 13.08 -12.40
C PHE A 266 -32.94 11.69 -12.94
N GLY A 267 -34.23 11.29 -12.92
CA GLY A 267 -34.66 10.02 -13.52
C GLY A 267 -34.30 8.80 -12.69
N LEU A 268 -33.92 9.00 -11.43
CA LEU A 268 -33.55 7.99 -10.45
C LEU A 268 -34.37 8.19 -9.17
N PRO A 269 -34.69 7.13 -8.43
CA PRO A 269 -35.50 7.28 -7.24
C PRO A 269 -34.69 7.85 -6.06
N CYS A 270 -35.20 8.92 -5.46
CA CYS A 270 -34.66 9.57 -4.27
C CYS A 270 -33.21 10.05 -4.43
N ASP A 271 -32.89 10.39 -5.67
CA ASP A 271 -31.63 10.93 -6.17
C ASP A 271 -31.20 12.22 -5.47
N VAL A 272 -32.14 13.10 -5.11
CA VAL A 272 -31.82 14.36 -4.39
C VAL A 272 -31.79 14.13 -2.86
N SER A 273 -32.77 13.41 -2.33
CA SER A 273 -32.93 13.16 -0.89
C SER A 273 -31.86 12.25 -0.29
N ARG A 274 -31.09 11.53 -1.12
CA ARG A 274 -30.06 10.57 -0.70
C ARG A 274 -28.65 10.94 -1.15
N GLU A 275 -28.39 12.22 -1.34
CA GLU A 275 -27.07 12.83 -1.54
C GLU A 275 -26.04 12.55 -0.39
N GLY A 276 -26.22 11.53 0.46
CA GLY A 276 -25.24 11.07 1.46
C GLY A 276 -24.97 9.56 1.48
N ASP A 277 -25.80 8.74 0.83
CA ASP A 277 -25.70 7.28 0.86
C ASP A 277 -25.16 6.74 -0.46
N ALA A 278 -23.84 6.62 -0.58
CA ALA A 278 -23.05 6.03 -1.68
C ALA A 278 -23.19 6.63 -3.10
N ALA A 279 -24.36 7.13 -3.52
CA ALA A 279 -24.51 7.89 -4.77
C ALA A 279 -23.80 9.25 -4.73
N ALA A 280 -23.40 9.69 -3.53
CA ALA A 280 -22.98 11.07 -3.28
C ALA A 280 -21.54 11.25 -2.78
N PHE A 281 -20.72 10.21 -2.81
CA PHE A 281 -19.29 10.43 -2.59
C PHE A 281 -18.60 11.08 -3.82
N TYR A 282 -19.27 11.11 -4.98
CA TYR A 282 -18.64 11.45 -6.26
C TYR A 282 -19.08 12.79 -6.90
N LEU A 283 -19.85 13.63 -6.21
CA LEU A 283 -20.24 14.94 -6.76
C LEU A 283 -19.23 16.08 -6.52
N PHE A 284 -18.08 15.85 -5.88
CA PHE A 284 -17.16 16.93 -5.48
C PHE A 284 -15.73 16.93 -6.07
N GLU A 285 -15.31 15.96 -6.89
CA GLU A 285 -13.97 15.99 -7.53
C GLU A 285 -14.01 16.09 -9.06
N GLY A 286 -15.07 16.68 -9.62
CA GLY A 286 -15.24 16.88 -11.06
C GLY A 286 -15.32 18.33 -11.54
N SER A 287 -15.19 19.33 -10.65
CA SER A 287 -15.20 20.75 -11.04
C SER A 287 -13.94 21.47 -10.57
N GLY A 288 -12.88 21.32 -11.37
CA GLY A 288 -11.71 22.19 -11.44
C GLY A 288 -11.38 22.48 -12.89
#